data_AF-A0A922VRX0-F1
#
_entry.id   AF-A0A922VRX0-F1
#
_cell.length_a   1.000
_cell.length_b   1.000
_cell.length_c   1.000
_cell.angle_alpha   90.00
_cell.angle_beta   90.00
_cell.angle_gamma   90.00
#
_symmetry.space_group_name_H-M   'P 1'
#
loop_
_entity.id
_entity.type
_entity.pdbx_description
1 polymer ?
#
loop_
_entity_poly.entity_id
_entity_poly.type
_entity_poly.pdbx_seq_one_letter_code
_entity_poly.pdbx_strand_id
1 'polypeptide(L)'
;MERDVRAVLTGLTLLIDDTKTAGQLQAMRNYAAIMALCADLRRSATEYNGTWNITMVIGEVENHMAAVAGLFPTWDLPRDQHRVGAHAAISKLAMGTCLGLTV
;
A
#
# COMPACT_ATOMS: atom_id res chain seq x y z
N MET A 1 -7.78 -5.50 16.36
CA MET A 1 -7.76 -4.22 15.64
C MET A 1 -6.35 -3.73 15.33
N GLU A 2 -5.57 -3.21 16.29
CA GLU A 2 -4.19 -2.79 16.01
C GLU A 2 -3.31 -3.95 15.50
N ARG A 3 -3.47 -5.14 16.10
CA ARG A 3 -2.85 -6.37 15.61
C ARG A 3 -3.24 -6.72 14.17
N ASP A 4 -4.50 -6.48 13.80
CA ASP A 4 -5.02 -6.79 12.47
C ASP A 4 -4.49 -5.78 11.43
N VAL A 5 -4.44 -4.49 11.79
CA VAL A 5 -3.81 -3.46 10.96
C VAL A 5 -2.32 -3.77 10.76
N ARG A 6 -1.58 -4.12 11.81
CA ARG A 6 -0.17 -4.53 11.68
C ARG A 6 0.01 -5.75 10.78
N ALA A 7 -0.89 -6.73 10.88
CA ALA A 7 -0.87 -7.90 10.00
C ALA A 7 -1.10 -7.52 8.53
N VAL A 8 -2.05 -6.62 8.25
CA VAL A 8 -2.29 -6.11 6.89
C VAL A 8 -1.08 -5.33 6.37
N LEU A 9 -0.49 -4.43 7.16
CA LEU A 9 0.71 -3.69 6.77
C LEU A 9 1.90 -4.61 6.48
N THR A 10 2.02 -5.69 7.26
CA THR A 10 3.03 -6.74 7.03
C THR A 10 2.77 -7.47 5.71
N GLY A 11 1.51 -7.85 5.44
CA GLY A 11 1.13 -8.48 4.16
C GLY A 11 1.42 -7.60 2.96
N LEU A 12 1.08 -6.30 3.03
CA LEU A 12 1.40 -5.33 1.99
C LEU A 12 2.91 -5.22 1.74
N THR A 13 3.71 -5.15 2.81
CA THR A 13 5.19 -5.11 2.72
C THR A 13 5.74 -6.33 1.97
N LEU A 14 5.26 -7.53 2.32
CA LEU A 14 5.68 -8.79 1.68
C LEU A 14 5.30 -8.82 0.19
N LEU A 15 4.09 -8.39 -0.16
CA LEU A 15 3.62 -8.35 -1.55
C LEU A 15 4.43 -7.37 -2.40
N ILE A 16 4.80 -6.23 -1.84
CA ILE A 16 5.67 -5.24 -2.48
C ILE A 16 7.08 -5.82 -2.69
N ASP A 17 7.65 -6.49 -1.69
CA ASP A 17 8.99 -7.07 -1.80
C ASP A 17 9.06 -8.20 -2.83
N ASP A 18 8.02 -9.03 -2.92
CA ASP A 18 7.90 -10.09 -3.93
C ASP A 18 7.91 -9.51 -5.35
N THR A 19 7.55 -8.23 -5.54
CA THR A 19 7.64 -7.59 -6.86
C THR A 19 9.06 -7.26 -7.33
N LYS A 20 10.10 -7.36 -6.49
CA LYS A 20 11.49 -7.00 -6.88
C LYS A 20 11.97 -7.74 -8.11
N THR A 21 11.78 -9.05 -8.10
CA THR A 21 12.28 -9.97 -9.12
C THR A 21 11.13 -10.63 -9.89
N ALA A 22 9.89 -10.23 -9.61
CA ALA A 22 8.71 -10.76 -10.26
C ALA A 22 8.66 -10.37 -11.75
N GLY A 23 8.38 -11.37 -12.58
CA GLY A 23 7.88 -11.15 -13.93
C GLY A 23 6.52 -10.44 -13.91
N GLN A 24 6.10 -9.92 -15.07
CA GLN A 24 4.93 -9.05 -15.20
C GLN A 24 3.62 -9.66 -14.66
N LEU A 25 3.35 -10.93 -14.97
CA LEU A 25 2.13 -11.61 -14.50
C LEU A 25 2.08 -11.70 -12.97
N GLN A 26 3.21 -11.99 -12.33
CA GLN A 26 3.30 -12.04 -10.87
C GLN A 26 3.16 -10.64 -10.26
N ALA A 27 3.77 -9.62 -10.88
CA ALA A 27 3.59 -8.24 -10.46
C ALA A 27 2.12 -7.79 -10.53
N MET A 28 1.39 -8.18 -11.57
CA MET A 28 -0.05 -7.90 -11.69
C MET A 28 -0.88 -8.63 -10.63
N ARG A 29 -0.55 -9.89 -10.30
CA ARG A 29 -1.21 -10.64 -9.22
C ARG A 29 -0.99 -9.98 -7.87
N ASN A 30 0.25 -9.57 -7.59
CA ASN A 30 0.57 -8.86 -6.35
C ASN A 30 -0.15 -7.52 -6.28
N TYR A 31 -0.20 -6.78 -7.39
CA TYR A 31 -1.01 -5.55 -7.48
C TYR A 31 -2.49 -5.81 -7.15
N ALA A 32 -3.11 -6.85 -7.71
CA ALA A 32 -4.50 -7.18 -7.40
C ALA A 32 -4.71 -7.51 -5.92
N ALA A 33 -3.78 -8.26 -5.30
CA ALA A 33 -3.83 -8.56 -3.87
C ALA A 33 -3.65 -7.30 -3.00
N ILE A 34 -2.75 -6.40 -3.39
CA ILE A 34 -2.54 -5.10 -2.73
C ILE A 34 -3.83 -4.27 -2.82
N MET A 35 -4.45 -4.15 -3.99
CA MET A 35 -5.72 -3.44 -4.16
C MET A 35 -6.82 -3.99 -3.25
N ALA A 36 -6.92 -5.31 -3.10
CA ALA A 36 -7.89 -5.93 -2.20
C ALA A 36 -7.64 -5.56 -0.73
N LEU A 37 -6.39 -5.67 -0.26
CA LEU A 37 -6.02 -5.28 1.11
C LEU A 37 -6.24 -3.78 1.36
N CYS A 38 -5.94 -2.93 0.37
CA CYS A 38 -6.19 -1.50 0.40
C CYS A 38 -7.68 -1.17 0.49
N ALA A 39 -8.55 -1.90 -0.22
CA ALA A 39 -9.99 -1.75 -0.13
C ALA A 39 -10.54 -2.14 1.27
N ASP A 40 -10.03 -3.23 1.84
CA ASP A 40 -10.43 -3.67 3.19
C ASP A 40 -9.96 -2.68 4.27
N LEU A 41 -8.75 -2.12 4.12
CA LEU A 41 -8.27 -1.03 4.97
C LEU A 41 -9.15 0.22 4.86
N ARG A 42 -9.55 0.64 3.66
CA ARG A 42 -10.47 1.79 3.49
C ARG A 42 -11.81 1.53 4.16
N ARG A 43 -12.40 0.35 3.98
CA ARG A 43 -13.68 -0.02 4.60
C ARG A 43 -13.57 0.10 6.12
N SER A 44 -12.52 -0.48 6.69
CA SER A 44 -12.22 -0.39 8.12
C SER A 44 -11.98 1.06 8.55
N ALA A 45 -11.26 1.87 7.76
CA ALA A 45 -10.96 3.28 8.03
C ALA A 45 -12.20 4.18 8.09
N THR A 46 -13.27 3.87 7.35
CA THR A 46 -14.56 4.59 7.45
C THR A 46 -15.15 4.53 8.86
N GLU A 47 -14.77 3.53 9.66
CA GLU A 47 -15.18 3.37 11.05
C GLU A 47 -14.35 4.24 12.01
N TYR A 48 -13.28 4.90 11.53
CA TYR A 48 -12.38 5.76 12.31
C TYR A 48 -12.35 7.19 11.77
N ASN A 49 -12.34 8.19 12.66
CA ASN A 49 -12.24 9.62 12.33
C ASN A 49 -10.91 10.04 11.62
N GLY A 50 -10.04 9.10 11.25
CA GLY A 50 -8.78 9.30 10.51
C GLY A 50 -8.88 9.04 9.00
N THR A 51 -10.09 8.93 8.45
CA THR A 51 -10.40 8.41 7.10
C THR A 51 -9.63 9.12 5.97
N TRP A 52 -9.35 10.41 6.08
CA TRP A 52 -8.68 11.19 5.02
C TRP A 52 -7.20 10.79 4.85
N ASN A 53 -6.45 10.71 5.95
CA ASN A 53 -5.01 10.38 5.90
C ASN A 53 -4.80 8.95 5.40
N ILE A 54 -5.64 8.01 5.85
CA ILE A 54 -5.58 6.61 5.41
C ILE A 54 -5.90 6.52 3.92
N THR A 55 -6.94 7.21 3.44
CA THR A 55 -7.33 7.18 2.01
C THR A 55 -6.23 7.73 1.10
N MET A 56 -5.60 8.84 1.48
CA MET A 56 -4.51 9.43 0.71
C MET A 56 -3.30 8.49 0.62
N VAL A 57 -2.86 7.96 1.77
CA VAL A 57 -1.67 7.09 1.81
C VAL A 57 -1.92 5.76 1.12
N ILE A 58 -3.14 5.21 1.21
CA ILE A 58 -3.53 4.03 0.41
C ILE A 58 -3.44 4.36 -1.09
N GLY A 59 -3.90 5.53 -1.52
CA GLY A 59 -3.77 5.96 -2.93
C GLY A 59 -2.31 6.03 -3.40
N GLU A 60 -1.37 6.43 -2.54
CA GLU A 60 0.07 6.39 -2.85
C GLU A 60 0.56 4.95 -3.10
N VAL A 61 0.20 4.00 -2.23
CA VAL A 61 0.56 2.58 -2.38
C VAL A 61 0.03 2.04 -3.71
N GLU A 62 -1.25 2.27 -4.00
CA GLU A 62 -1.90 1.77 -5.22
C GLU A 62 -1.21 2.32 -6.48
N ASN A 63 -0.94 3.63 -6.53
CA ASN A 63 -0.28 4.27 -7.68
C ASN A 63 1.13 3.73 -7.92
N HIS A 64 1.94 3.59 -6.87
CA HIS A 64 3.27 3.03 -7.00
C HIS A 64 3.22 1.58 -7.49
N MET A 65 2.27 0.78 -7.00
CA MET A 65 2.19 -0.63 -7.37
C MET A 65 1.56 -0.87 -8.74
N ALA A 66 0.69 0.03 -9.18
CA ALA A 66 0.22 0.11 -10.56
C ALA A 66 1.39 0.29 -11.55
N ALA A 67 2.31 1.20 -11.23
CA ALA A 67 3.50 1.44 -12.04
C ALA A 67 4.47 0.24 -11.99
N VAL A 68 4.66 -0.38 -10.81
CA VAL A 68 5.46 -1.62 -10.68
C VAL A 68 4.89 -2.76 -11.54
N ALA A 69 3.57 -2.87 -11.64
CA ALA A 69 2.89 -3.85 -12.49
C ALA A 69 2.87 -3.46 -13.98
N GLY A 70 3.39 -2.29 -14.35
CA GLY A 70 3.39 -1.78 -15.73
C GLY A 70 1.99 -1.43 -16.26
N LEU A 71 1.04 -1.12 -15.37
CA LEU A 71 -0.35 -0.82 -15.73
C LEU A 71 -0.58 0.66 -16.05
N PHE A 72 0.17 1.55 -15.40
CA PHE A 72 0.04 3.00 -15.59
C PHE A 72 1.44 3.63 -15.73
N PRO A 73 1.70 4.40 -16.81
CA PRO A 73 2.96 5.09 -17.01
C PRO A 73 2.96 6.47 -16.32
N THR A 74 2.25 6.63 -15.21
CA THR A 74 1.91 7.97 -14.70
C THR A 74 3.10 8.72 -14.16
N TRP A 75 4.15 8.03 -13.67
CA TRP A 75 5.38 8.65 -13.17
C TRP A 75 6.61 7.98 -13.80
N ASP A 76 7.48 8.80 -14.39
CA ASP A 76 8.75 8.39 -15.02
C ASP A 76 9.82 8.01 -13.97
N LEU A 77 9.50 7.05 -13.10
CA LEU A 77 10.42 6.53 -12.10
C LEU A 77 10.78 5.07 -12.43
N PRO A 78 12.04 4.66 -12.19
CA PRO A 78 12.40 3.24 -12.20
C PRO A 78 11.52 2.42 -11.26
N ARG A 79 11.24 1.17 -11.64
CA ARG A 79 10.43 0.22 -10.84
C ARG A 79 10.89 0.12 -9.38
N ASP A 80 12.20 0.13 -9.13
CA ASP A 80 12.74 0.09 -7.77
C ASP A 80 12.40 1.35 -6.95
N GLN A 81 12.33 2.52 -7.58
CA GLN A 81 11.93 3.75 -6.91
C GLN A 81 10.43 3.74 -6.58
N HIS A 82 9.59 3.18 -7.46
CA HIS A 82 8.18 2.96 -7.11
C HIS A 82 8.02 2.04 -5.91
N ARG A 83 8.81 0.96 -5.84
CA ARG A 83 8.79 0.07 -4.66
C ARG A 83 9.20 0.79 -3.38
N VAL A 84 10.25 1.62 -3.44
CA VAL A 84 10.67 2.46 -2.29
C VAL A 84 9.55 3.42 -1.88
N GLY A 85 8.87 4.06 -2.85
CA GLY A 85 7.71 4.92 -2.60
C GLY A 85 6.56 4.18 -1.93
N ALA A 86 6.24 2.97 -2.38
CA ALA A 86 5.20 2.14 -1.78
C ALA A 86 5.54 1.75 -0.32
N HIS A 87 6.80 1.41 -0.03
CA HIS A 87 7.27 1.15 1.34
C HIS A 87 7.19 2.39 2.24
N ALA A 88 7.51 3.57 1.70
CA ALA A 88 7.37 4.84 2.42
C ALA A 88 5.90 5.12 2.75
N ALA A 89 4.98 4.85 1.82
CA ALA A 89 3.55 5.00 2.05
C ALA A 89 3.03 4.02 3.13
N ILE A 90 3.43 2.74 3.12
CA ILE A 90 3.10 1.81 4.20
C ILE A 90 3.62 2.30 5.56
N SER A 91 4.85 2.84 5.58
CA SER A 91 5.43 3.38 6.82
C SER A 91 4.59 4.53 7.38
N LYS A 92 4.02 5.39 6.52
CA LYS A 92 3.08 6.43 6.93
C LYS A 92 1.80 5.84 7.54
N LEU A 93 1.25 4.75 6.97
CA LEU A 93 0.08 4.05 7.55
C LEU A 93 0.37 3.47 8.94
N ALA A 94 1.61 3.05 9.19
CA ALA A 94 2.04 2.52 10.47
C ALA A 94 2.19 3.60 11.56
N MET A 95 2.21 4.88 11.20
CA MET A 95 2.27 5.97 12.18
C MET A 95 0.91 6.15 12.87
N GLY A 96 0.91 6.29 14.20
CA GLY A 96 -0.32 6.47 15.00
C GLY A 96 -1.17 7.66 14.55
N THR A 97 -0.56 8.67 13.93
CA THR A 97 -1.22 9.84 13.33
C THR A 97 -2.14 9.50 12.16
N CYS A 98 -1.90 8.41 11.44
CA CYS A 98 -2.80 7.93 10.38
C CYS A 98 -3.98 7.14 10.94
N LEU A 99 -3.79 6.41 12.03
CA LEU A 99 -4.81 5.54 12.64
C LEU A 99 -5.63 6.23 13.73
N GLY A 100 -5.37 7.51 14.02
CA GLY A 100 -6.02 8.23 15.13
C GLY A 100 -5.65 7.67 16.50
N LEU A 101 -4.56 6.90 16.59
CA LEU A 101 -4.00 6.38 17.83
C LEU A 101 -3.08 7.48 18.40
N THR A 102 -3.56 8.23 19.38
CA THR A 102 -2.70 9.11 20.19
C THR A 102 -1.61 8.29 20.88
N VAL A 103 -0.38 8.80 20.81
CA VAL A 103 0.82 8.25 21.46
C VAL A 103 0.67 8.29 22.98
#